data_AF-A0A183HFI2-F1
#
_entry.id   AF-A0A183HFI2-F1
#
_cell.length_a   1.000
_cell.length_b   1.000
_cell.length_c   1.000
_cell.angle_alpha   90.00
_cell.angle_beta   90.00
_cell.angle_gamma   90.00
#
_symmetry.space_group_name_H-M   'P 1'
#
loop_
_entity.id
_entity.type
_entity.pdbx_description
1 polymer ?
#
loop_
_entity_poly.entity_id
_entity_poly.type
_entity_poly.pdbx_seq_one_letter_code
_entity_poly.pdbx_strand_id
1 'polypeptide(L)'
;MKRKGDNWSANDFFKFQHGNLDHYDTDEKRAICIEWLRRLNDITKKYYYLAWYASSIYTCYYRLAPLIIDKEEKKRIWTDVKREYAEIILMGRRIWRRPTHPTRLRILYDLAMLCVRFNDLPNDQTVILFRDLLDDNDNFNFEVLNEIEYAQSIDKVVFLLYDIPL
;
A
#
# COMPACT_ATOMS: atom_id res chain seq x y z
N MET A 1 -14.65 23.50 8.44
CA MET A 1 -13.40 23.61 7.64
C MET A 1 -12.57 24.85 7.99
N LYS A 2 -11.50 24.71 8.79
CA LYS A 2 -10.51 25.78 8.94
C LYS A 2 -9.57 25.78 7.73
N ARG A 3 -9.90 26.56 6.70
CA ARG A 3 -8.91 27.05 5.71
C ARG A 3 -8.19 28.26 6.32
N LYS A 4 -6.97 28.07 6.82
CA LYS A 4 -5.93 29.11 7.05
C LYS A 4 -4.68 28.43 7.64
N GLY A 5 -3.62 28.30 6.84
CA GLY A 5 -2.24 28.02 7.32
C GLY A 5 -1.97 26.58 7.79
N ASP A 6 -2.16 25.59 6.91
CA ASP A 6 -2.09 24.16 7.24
C ASP A 6 -0.68 23.64 7.61
N ASN A 7 -0.22 23.97 8.82
CA ASN A 7 0.85 23.25 9.51
C ASN A 7 0.34 21.88 9.99
N TRP A 8 -0.16 21.03 9.08
CA TRP A 8 -0.38 19.62 9.41
C TRP A 8 0.97 18.96 9.55
N SER A 9 1.25 18.52 10.77
CA SER A 9 2.52 17.96 11.20
C SER A 9 2.55 16.44 11.06
N ALA A 10 3.74 15.85 11.23
CA ALA A 10 3.86 14.39 11.36
C ALA A 10 3.02 13.82 12.52
N ASN A 11 2.80 14.61 13.58
CA ASN A 11 1.95 14.23 14.70
C ASN A 11 0.46 14.20 14.31
N ASP A 12 0.02 15.13 13.47
CA ASP A 12 -1.36 15.11 12.95
C ASP A 12 -1.60 13.90 12.05
N PHE A 13 -0.57 13.53 11.28
CA PHE A 13 -0.62 12.30 10.49
C PHE A 13 -0.66 11.04 11.37
N PHE A 14 0.17 10.98 12.41
CA PHE A 14 0.16 9.87 13.36
C PHE A 14 -1.21 9.72 14.02
N LYS A 15 -1.81 10.83 14.47
CA LYS A 15 -3.18 10.86 14.99
C LYS A 15 -4.20 10.42 13.94
N PHE A 16 -4.03 10.80 12.67
CA PHE A 16 -4.88 10.30 11.60
C PHE A 16 -4.75 8.78 11.43
N GLN A 17 -3.52 8.22 11.43
CA GLN A 17 -3.28 6.79 11.24
C GLN A 17 -3.91 5.93 12.33
N HIS A 18 -3.78 6.36 13.60
CA HIS A 18 -4.19 5.57 14.76
C HIS A 18 -5.51 6.04 15.39
N GLY A 19 -5.99 7.21 15.02
CA GLY A 19 -7.24 7.79 15.52
C GLY A 19 -8.44 7.45 14.67
N ASN A 20 -9.61 7.63 15.28
CA ASN A 20 -10.91 7.50 14.62
C ASN A 20 -11.36 8.87 14.07
N LEU A 21 -12.08 8.85 12.95
CA LEU A 21 -12.65 10.02 12.30
C LEU A 21 -14.14 10.22 12.60
N ASP A 22 -14.72 9.51 13.57
CA ASP A 22 -16.17 9.54 13.86
C ASP A 22 -16.77 10.94 14.08
N HIS A 23 -15.98 11.90 14.56
CA HIS A 23 -16.42 13.29 14.76
C HIS A 23 -16.54 14.10 13.47
N TYR A 24 -16.05 13.59 12.35
CA TYR A 24 -16.12 14.24 11.04
C TYR A 24 -17.27 13.65 10.22
N ASP A 25 -17.90 14.50 9.43
CA ASP A 25 -18.84 14.03 8.41
C ASP A 25 -18.12 13.33 7.24
N THR A 26 -18.91 12.78 6.31
CA THR A 26 -18.39 12.02 5.16
C THR A 26 -17.52 12.88 4.23
N ASP A 27 -17.91 14.13 4.00
CA ASP A 27 -17.19 15.04 3.10
C ASP A 27 -15.88 15.50 3.73
N GLU A 28 -15.88 15.77 5.05
CA GLU A 28 -14.68 16.07 5.81
C GLU A 28 -13.71 14.89 5.85
N LYS A 29 -14.21 13.66 6.12
CA LYS A 29 -13.40 12.43 6.06
C LYS A 29 -12.73 12.27 4.70
N ARG A 30 -13.50 12.45 3.62
CA ARG A 30 -13.00 12.37 2.25
C ARG A 30 -11.92 13.42 1.98
N ALA A 31 -12.16 14.68 2.35
CA ALA A 31 -11.21 15.77 2.17
C ALA A 31 -9.89 15.53 2.93
N ILE A 32 -9.95 15.05 4.17
CA ILE A 32 -8.78 14.72 4.98
C ILE A 32 -7.95 13.63 4.31
N CYS A 33 -8.57 12.55 3.84
CA CYS A 33 -7.84 11.45 3.21
C CYS A 33 -7.22 11.85 1.86
N ILE A 34 -7.92 12.64 1.06
CA ILE A 34 -7.39 13.19 -0.21
C ILE A 34 -6.17 14.07 0.06
N GLU A 35 -6.26 14.97 1.04
CA GLU A 35 -5.15 15.87 1.37
C GLU A 35 -3.93 15.09 1.87
N TRP A 36 -4.13 14.05 2.68
CA TRP A 36 -3.02 13.19 3.10
C TRP A 36 -2.39 12.42 1.94
N LEU A 37 -3.18 11.83 1.03
CA LEU A 37 -2.64 11.18 -0.17
C LEU A 37 -1.84 12.16 -1.03
N ARG A 38 -2.38 13.37 -1.26
CA ARG A 38 -1.70 14.41 -2.02
C ARG A 38 -0.34 14.75 -1.40
N ARG A 39 -0.31 14.97 -0.08
CA ARG A 39 0.93 15.25 0.66
C ARG A 39 1.92 14.09 0.61
N LEU A 40 1.45 12.84 0.72
CA LEU A 40 2.30 11.66 0.63
C LEU A 40 2.96 11.55 -0.75
N ASN A 41 2.20 11.81 -1.82
CA ASN A 41 2.72 11.81 -3.19
C ASN A 41 3.75 12.93 -3.43
N ASP A 42 3.59 14.09 -2.79
CA ASP A 42 4.53 15.21 -2.89
C ASP A 42 5.86 14.95 -2.17
N ILE A 43 5.92 13.98 -1.24
CA ILE A 43 7.14 13.69 -0.49
C ILE A 43 8.09 12.85 -1.35
N THR A 44 9.30 13.36 -1.58
CA THR A 44 10.40 12.55 -2.12
C THR A 44 10.68 11.36 -1.19
N LYS A 45 10.42 10.15 -1.70
CA LYS A 45 10.57 8.91 -0.93
C LYS A 45 12.02 8.67 -0.56
N LYS A 46 12.25 8.43 0.72
CA LYS A 46 13.56 8.05 1.26
C LYS A 46 13.56 6.58 1.66
N TYR A 47 14.65 5.89 1.33
CA TYR A 47 14.83 4.46 1.55
C TYR A 47 14.49 3.99 2.98
N TYR A 48 14.88 4.76 3.99
CA TYR A 48 14.66 4.41 5.40
C TYR A 48 13.23 4.61 5.90
N TYR A 49 12.32 5.16 5.08
CA TYR A 49 10.91 5.38 5.43
C TYR A 49 9.92 4.64 4.50
N LEU A 50 10.40 3.80 3.58
CA LEU A 50 9.55 3.08 2.61
C LEU A 50 8.39 2.29 3.26
N ALA A 51 8.65 1.63 4.38
CA ALA A 51 7.63 0.87 5.11
C ALA A 51 6.52 1.77 5.64
N TRP A 52 6.92 2.94 6.16
CA TRP A 52 6.01 3.94 6.66
C TRP A 52 5.20 4.52 5.50
N TYR A 53 5.81 4.90 4.37
CA TYR A 53 5.06 5.38 3.19
C TYR A 53 3.99 4.39 2.75
N ALA A 54 4.32 3.09 2.63
CA ALA A 54 3.34 2.07 2.24
C ALA A 54 2.17 1.99 3.22
N SER A 55 2.45 1.90 4.53
CA SER A 55 1.43 1.87 5.59
C SER A 55 0.56 3.15 5.60
N SER A 56 1.18 4.29 5.31
CA SER A 56 0.52 5.60 5.18
C SER A 56 -0.47 5.61 4.02
N ILE A 57 -0.04 5.16 2.84
CA ILE A 57 -0.88 5.07 1.65
C ILE A 57 -2.01 4.05 1.89
N TYR A 58 -1.71 2.90 2.49
CA TYR A 58 -2.71 1.91 2.89
C TYR A 58 -3.83 2.55 3.71
N THR A 59 -3.46 3.22 4.79
CA THR A 59 -4.40 3.84 5.73
C THR A 59 -5.28 4.86 5.01
N CYS A 60 -4.67 5.74 4.22
CA CYS A 60 -5.40 6.81 3.54
C CYS A 60 -6.39 6.23 2.52
N TYR A 61 -5.94 5.30 1.67
CA TYR A 61 -6.80 4.73 0.63
C TYR A 61 -7.89 3.83 1.22
N TYR A 62 -7.57 3.03 2.23
CA TYR A 62 -8.55 2.16 2.91
C TYR A 62 -9.72 2.96 3.49
N ARG A 63 -9.45 4.15 4.04
CA ARG A 63 -10.47 5.06 4.57
C ARG A 63 -11.19 5.85 3.47
N LEU A 64 -10.49 6.20 2.39
CA LEU A 64 -11.02 7.01 1.31
C LEU A 64 -11.92 6.24 0.33
N ALA A 65 -11.52 5.02 -0.05
CA ALA A 65 -12.15 4.27 -1.13
C ALA A 65 -13.67 4.03 -0.94
N PRO A 66 -14.20 3.78 0.28
CA PRO A 66 -15.64 3.69 0.52
C PRO A 66 -16.40 5.02 0.35
N LEU A 67 -15.69 6.15 0.41
CA LEU A 67 -16.27 7.50 0.36
C LEU A 67 -16.32 8.06 -1.07
N ILE A 68 -15.72 7.38 -2.04
CA ILE A 68 -15.71 7.80 -3.45
C ILE A 68 -16.86 7.12 -4.19
N ILE A 69 -17.85 7.91 -4.59
CA ILE A 69 -19.03 7.44 -5.33
C ILE A 69 -18.73 7.38 -6.84
N ASP A 70 -17.98 8.36 -7.36
CA ASP A 70 -17.58 8.41 -8.78
C ASP A 70 -16.56 7.30 -9.11
N LYS A 71 -16.95 6.36 -9.96
CA LYS A 71 -16.12 5.23 -10.38
C LYS A 71 -14.86 5.67 -11.13
N GLU A 72 -14.94 6.71 -11.96
CA GLU A 72 -13.79 7.19 -12.71
C GLU A 72 -12.82 7.93 -11.79
N GLU A 73 -13.33 8.69 -10.82
CA GLU A 73 -12.48 9.25 -9.76
C GLU A 73 -11.78 8.15 -8.95
N LYS A 74 -12.54 7.15 -8.51
CA LYS A 74 -12.00 6.02 -7.74
C LYS A 74 -10.91 5.29 -8.52
N LYS A 75 -11.12 5.06 -9.81
CA LYS A 75 -10.15 4.44 -10.72
C LYS A 75 -8.87 5.27 -10.86
N ARG A 76 -8.97 6.60 -11.00
CA ARG A 76 -7.80 7.49 -11.08
C ARG A 76 -6.97 7.42 -9.80
N ILE A 77 -7.61 7.64 -8.65
CA ILE A 77 -6.93 7.61 -7.34
C ILE A 77 -6.32 6.24 -7.08
N TRP A 78 -7.04 5.16 -7.42
CA TRP A 78 -6.51 3.81 -7.30
C TRP A 78 -5.26 3.57 -8.16
N THR A 79 -5.26 4.07 -9.39
CA THR A 79 -4.10 3.97 -10.28
C THR A 79 -2.88 4.65 -9.67
N ASP A 80 -3.06 5.82 -9.05
CA ASP A 80 -1.98 6.53 -8.38
C ASP A 80 -1.48 5.78 -7.13
N VAL A 81 -2.38 5.24 -6.31
CA VAL A 81 -1.99 4.37 -5.18
C VAL A 81 -1.17 3.17 -5.64
N LYS A 82 -1.56 2.52 -6.73
CA LYS A 82 -0.80 1.39 -7.28
C LYS A 82 0.59 1.80 -7.78
N ARG A 83 0.72 2.97 -8.40
CA ARG A 83 2.03 3.51 -8.83
C ARG A 83 2.95 3.76 -7.63
N GLU A 84 2.40 4.34 -6.57
CA GLU A 84 3.14 4.57 -5.33
C GLU A 84 3.66 3.27 -4.71
N TYR A 85 2.81 2.24 -4.63
CA TYR A 85 3.24 0.92 -4.16
C TYR A 85 4.28 0.28 -5.09
N ALA A 86 4.14 0.40 -6.41
CA ALA A 86 5.10 -0.13 -7.36
C ALA A 86 6.48 0.51 -7.15
N GLU A 87 6.54 1.84 -6.99
CA GLU A 87 7.78 2.54 -6.69
C GLU A 87 8.39 2.07 -5.36
N ILE A 88 7.58 1.96 -4.31
CA ILE A 88 8.04 1.48 -2.99
C ILE A 88 8.57 0.05 -3.06
N ILE A 89 7.90 -0.84 -3.79
CA ILE A 89 8.35 -2.22 -3.98
C ILE A 89 9.67 -2.25 -4.75
N LEU A 90 9.80 -1.45 -5.82
CA LEU A 90 11.03 -1.36 -6.62
C LEU A 90 12.22 -0.83 -5.80
N MET A 91 12.01 0.26 -5.05
CA MET A 91 13.03 0.79 -4.13
C MET A 91 13.33 -0.21 -3.01
N GLY A 92 12.30 -0.87 -2.48
CA GLY A 92 12.36 -1.87 -1.42
C GLY A 92 13.21 -3.08 -1.81
N ARG A 93 13.20 -3.52 -3.08
CA ARG A 93 14.08 -4.60 -3.57
C ARG A 93 15.57 -4.33 -3.36
N ARG A 94 15.99 -3.06 -3.25
CA ARG A 94 17.40 -2.71 -3.01
C ARG A 94 17.80 -2.80 -1.53
N ILE A 95 16.83 -2.62 -0.63
CA ILE A 95 17.01 -2.61 0.83
C ILE A 95 16.62 -3.96 1.42
N TRP A 96 15.36 -4.35 1.21
CA TRP A 96 14.76 -5.63 1.58
C TRP A 96 14.93 -6.59 0.41
N ARG A 97 16.21 -6.84 0.11
CA ARG A 97 16.70 -7.67 -0.99
C ARG A 97 15.96 -9.00 -1.04
N ARG A 98 15.74 -9.54 0.14
CA ARG A 98 15.04 -10.79 0.37
C ARG A 98 13.51 -10.65 0.15
N PRO A 99 12.85 -11.36 -0.81
CA PRO A 99 11.38 -11.37 -0.95
C PRO A 99 10.57 -11.65 0.31
N THR A 100 11.13 -12.35 1.29
CA THR A 100 10.52 -12.78 2.55
C THR A 100 11.01 -11.97 3.73
N HIS A 101 11.75 -10.90 3.43
CA HIS A 101 11.96 -9.86 4.39
C HIS A 101 10.60 -9.38 4.91
N PRO A 102 10.37 -9.34 6.24
CA PRO A 102 9.05 -9.09 6.81
C PRO A 102 8.38 -7.82 6.29
N THR A 103 9.17 -6.75 6.11
CA THR A 103 8.67 -5.48 5.55
C THR A 103 8.18 -5.61 4.11
N ARG A 104 8.88 -6.39 3.27
CA ARG A 104 8.47 -6.60 1.88
C ARG A 104 7.18 -7.41 1.83
N LEU A 105 7.06 -8.45 2.65
CA LEU A 105 5.84 -9.23 2.82
C LEU A 105 4.68 -8.37 3.31
N ARG A 106 4.92 -7.51 4.31
CA ARG A 106 3.89 -6.60 4.83
C ARG A 106 3.36 -5.65 3.77
N ILE A 107 4.23 -5.07 2.95
CA ILE A 107 3.83 -4.14 1.88
C ILE A 107 3.00 -4.85 0.82
N LEU A 108 3.37 -6.08 0.45
CA LEU A 108 2.60 -6.91 -0.47
C LEU A 108 1.21 -7.25 0.12
N TYR A 109 1.17 -7.64 1.40
CA TYR A 109 -0.08 -7.91 2.11
C TYR A 109 -1.01 -6.70 2.13
N ASP A 110 -0.49 -5.51 2.45
CA ASP A 110 -1.30 -4.29 2.50
C ASP A 110 -1.92 -3.96 1.15
N LEU A 111 -1.16 -4.09 0.06
CA LEU A 111 -1.68 -3.88 -1.29
C LEU A 111 -2.71 -4.95 -1.67
N ALA A 112 -2.44 -6.23 -1.39
CA ALA A 112 -3.37 -7.32 -1.64
C ALA A 112 -4.71 -7.11 -0.91
N MET A 113 -4.66 -6.65 0.35
CA MET A 113 -5.83 -6.30 1.13
C MET A 113 -6.66 -5.21 0.46
N LEU A 114 -6.03 -4.14 -0.04
CA LEU A 114 -6.75 -3.08 -0.76
C LEU A 114 -7.40 -3.62 -2.04
N CYS A 115 -6.68 -4.44 -2.82
CA CYS A 115 -7.21 -5.08 -4.02
C CYS A 115 -8.46 -5.90 -3.71
N VAL A 116 -8.43 -6.75 -2.68
CA VAL A 116 -9.58 -7.60 -2.29
C VAL A 116 -10.75 -6.75 -1.81
N ARG A 117 -10.50 -5.76 -0.96
CA ARG A 117 -11.55 -4.91 -0.36
C ARG A 117 -12.25 -4.01 -1.37
N PHE A 118 -11.54 -3.57 -2.41
CA PHE A 118 -12.00 -2.58 -3.38
C PHE A 118 -11.94 -3.11 -4.82
N ASN A 119 -12.17 -4.43 -4.98
CA ASN A 119 -12.15 -5.14 -6.27
C ASN A 119 -13.37 -4.82 -7.18
N ASP A 120 -14.08 -3.73 -6.93
CA ASP A 120 -15.24 -3.32 -7.71
C ASP A 120 -14.88 -2.71 -9.08
N LEU A 121 -13.58 -2.71 -9.43
CA LEU A 121 -13.05 -2.31 -10.72
C LEU A 121 -12.82 -3.56 -11.61
N PRO A 122 -13.74 -3.90 -12.53
CA PRO A 122 -13.58 -5.05 -13.41
C PRO A 122 -12.33 -4.91 -14.30
N ASN A 123 -11.65 -6.03 -14.55
CA ASN A 123 -10.42 -6.14 -15.34
C ASN A 123 -9.20 -5.39 -14.79
N ASP A 124 -9.06 -5.27 -13.47
CA ASP A 124 -7.82 -4.76 -12.90
C ASP A 124 -6.67 -5.75 -13.11
N GLN A 125 -5.84 -5.47 -14.13
CA GLN A 125 -4.64 -6.25 -14.45
C GLN A 125 -3.65 -6.34 -13.29
N THR A 126 -3.74 -5.47 -12.30
CA THR A 126 -2.91 -5.56 -11.10
C THR A 126 -3.31 -6.77 -10.25
N VAL A 127 -4.61 -7.11 -10.17
CA VAL A 127 -5.07 -8.34 -9.52
C VAL A 127 -4.60 -9.58 -10.28
N ILE A 128 -4.57 -9.51 -11.61
CA ILE A 128 -4.05 -10.59 -12.47
C ILE A 128 -2.55 -10.73 -12.26
N LEU A 129 -1.79 -9.64 -12.31
CA LEU A 129 -0.34 -9.62 -12.06
C LEU A 129 0.00 -10.11 -10.65
N PHE A 130 -0.76 -9.71 -9.63
CA PHE A 130 -0.57 -10.22 -8.27
C PHE A 130 -0.90 -11.69 -8.18
N ARG A 131 -2.03 -12.11 -8.75
CA ARG A 131 -2.40 -13.52 -8.80
C ARG A 131 -1.36 -14.35 -9.56
N ASP A 132 -0.79 -13.86 -10.65
CA ASP A 132 0.26 -14.54 -11.41
C ASP A 132 1.60 -14.56 -10.63
N LEU A 133 1.90 -13.50 -9.87
CA LEU A 133 3.03 -13.45 -8.92
C LEU A 133 2.83 -14.31 -7.66
N LEU A 134 1.60 -14.76 -7.41
CA LEU A 134 1.19 -15.56 -6.26
C LEU A 134 0.93 -17.04 -6.65
N ASP A 135 0.43 -17.31 -7.86
CA ASP A 135 0.24 -18.62 -8.50
C ASP A 135 1.57 -19.23 -8.98
N ASP A 136 2.63 -18.41 -9.01
CA ASP A 136 4.01 -18.88 -9.07
C ASP A 136 4.33 -19.62 -7.75
N ASN A 137 4.04 -20.92 -7.74
CA ASN A 137 4.00 -21.84 -6.59
C ASN A 137 5.31 -21.96 -5.79
N ASP A 138 6.39 -21.39 -6.30
CA ASP A 138 7.68 -21.31 -5.62
C ASP A 138 7.81 -20.09 -4.69
N ASN A 139 6.94 -19.08 -4.83
CA ASN A 139 7.04 -17.81 -4.11
C ASN A 139 5.97 -17.60 -3.02
N PHE A 140 4.75 -18.10 -3.21
CA PHE A 140 3.66 -17.94 -2.23
C PHE A 140 2.68 -19.12 -2.30
N ASN A 141 3.09 -20.29 -1.80
CA ASN A 141 2.14 -21.38 -1.59
C ASN A 141 1.25 -21.07 -0.38
N PHE A 142 -0.03 -20.77 -0.64
CA PHE A 142 -1.04 -20.39 0.37
C PHE A 142 -1.61 -21.57 1.16
N GLU A 143 -1.24 -22.82 0.85
CA GLU A 143 -1.65 -24.00 1.63
C GLU A 143 -0.99 -24.04 3.02
N VAL A 144 -0.10 -23.08 3.29
CA VAL A 144 0.76 -23.01 4.46
C VAL A 144 0.57 -21.68 5.18
N LEU A 145 -0.51 -21.57 5.96
CA LEU A 145 -0.69 -20.50 6.95
C LEU A 145 -0.86 -21.11 8.34
N ASN A 146 0.27 -21.47 8.95
CA ASN A 146 0.45 -21.36 10.40
C ASN A 146 1.83 -20.69 10.67
N GLU A 147 1.90 -19.90 11.74
CA GLU A 147 2.89 -18.84 12.02
C GLU A 147 4.37 -19.26 11.96
N ILE A 148 4.65 -20.56 11.94
CA ILE A 148 5.99 -21.17 11.97
C ILE A 148 6.66 -21.18 10.58
N GLU A 149 5.90 -21.24 9.48
CA GLU A 149 6.44 -21.36 8.11
C GLU A 149 6.69 -20.00 7.44
N TYR A 150 6.04 -18.94 7.93
CA TYR A 150 6.44 -17.55 7.65
C TYR A 150 7.91 -17.31 8.02
N ALA A 151 8.39 -17.96 9.09
CA ALA A 151 9.79 -17.88 9.51
C ALA A 151 10.76 -18.64 8.59
N GLN A 152 10.30 -19.65 7.84
CA GLN A 152 11.13 -20.43 6.90
C GLN A 152 11.18 -19.83 5.50
N SER A 153 10.19 -19.00 5.14
CA SER A 153 10.18 -18.24 3.88
C SER A 153 11.43 -17.34 3.74
N ILE A 154 12.00 -16.91 4.87
CA ILE A 154 13.18 -16.03 5.01
C ILE A 154 14.45 -16.52 4.25
N ASP A 155 14.54 -17.81 3.88
CA ASP A 155 15.77 -18.41 3.33
C ASP A 155 15.88 -18.57 1.80
N LYS A 156 14.79 -18.76 1.03
CA LYS A 156 14.89 -19.08 -0.44
C LYS A 156 14.95 -17.90 -1.39
N VAL A 157 14.43 -16.83 -0.87
CA VAL A 157 14.47 -15.45 -1.27
C VAL A 157 15.84 -14.89 -1.65
N VAL A 158 16.90 -15.61 -1.32
CA VAL A 158 18.26 -15.34 -1.76
C VAL A 158 18.46 -15.63 -3.27
N PHE A 159 17.60 -16.38 -3.96
CA PHE A 159 17.78 -16.72 -5.38
C PHE A 159 17.14 -15.76 -6.40
N LEU A 160 16.16 -14.94 -5.98
CA LEU A 160 15.29 -14.12 -6.85
C LEU A 160 15.88 -12.79 -7.36
N LEU A 161 17.18 -12.56 -7.18
CA LEU A 161 17.84 -11.30 -7.55
C LEU A 161 18.66 -11.35 -8.85
N TYR A 162 18.72 -12.50 -9.56
CA TYR A 162 19.70 -12.67 -10.65
C TYR A 162 19.20 -12.45 -12.10
N ASP A 163 17.90 -12.37 -12.41
CA ASP A 163 17.45 -12.34 -13.82
C ASP A 163 16.30 -11.34 -14.14
N ILE A 164 16.49 -10.04 -13.84
CA ILE A 164 15.60 -8.98 -14.36
C ILE A 164 16.31 -8.29 -15.55
N PRO A 165 15.84 -8.41 -16.80
CA PRO A 165 16.22 -7.47 -17.86
C PRO A 165 15.36 -6.20 -17.76
N LEU A 166 16.03 -5.05 -17.94
CA LEU A 166 15.52 -3.68 -17.86
C LEU A 166 14.37 -3.38 -18.85
#